data_AF-A0A8S2XE70-F1
#
_entry.id   AF-A0A8S2XE70-F1
#
_cell.length_a   1.000
_cell.length_b   1.000
_cell.length_c   1.000
_cell.angle_alpha   90.00
_cell.angle_beta   90.00
_cell.angle_gamma   90.00
#
_symmetry.space_group_name_H-M   'P 1'
#
loop_
_entity.id
_entity.type
_entity.pdbx_description
1 polymer ?
#
loop_
_entity_poly.entity_id
_entity_poly.type
_entity_poly.pdbx_seq_one_letter_code
_entity_poly.pdbx_strand_id
1 'polypeptide(L)'
;ASQQMDNSEDFINQPHQTINIQDALLTRLEEARQQFPERFSKSVQVLAAVDDTIDGEWEQRLRQTKEKLTEVCVMLIPYYLGDFHWIGVLIKYKMDGQIEWAEFIDPVKNSTFQPDKLQKQFTKIYPGVILKSKTFQKHNDQKLSARLTIENLLKAAEKAVLTEVHNPNTHYS
;
A
#
# COMPACT_ATOMS: atom_id res chain seq x y z
N ALA A 1 -21.98 -38.09 4.35
CA ALA A 1 -21.70 -37.03 5.34
C ALA A 1 -20.44 -36.33 4.87
N SER A 2 -20.59 -35.10 4.40
CA SER A 2 -19.54 -34.27 3.82
C SER A 2 -18.67 -33.69 4.93
N GLN A 3 -17.35 -33.81 4.79
CA GLN A 3 -16.40 -32.92 5.46
C GLN A 3 -15.67 -32.17 4.35
N GLN A 4 -16.17 -30.96 4.05
CA GLN A 4 -15.34 -29.92 3.45
C GLN A 4 -14.46 -29.40 4.58
N MET A 5 -13.16 -29.69 4.51
CA MET A 5 -12.16 -28.97 5.28
C MET A 5 -11.77 -27.72 4.51
N ASP A 6 -11.99 -26.60 5.18
CA ASP A 6 -11.61 -25.25 4.83
C ASP A 6 -10.07 -25.15 4.80
N ASN A 7 -9.49 -25.11 3.60
CA ASN A 7 -8.05 -24.98 3.37
C ASN A 7 -7.67 -23.54 3.01
N SER A 8 -8.24 -22.54 3.70
CA SER A 8 -7.92 -21.13 3.47
C SER A 8 -6.75 -20.59 4.31
N GLU A 9 -6.24 -21.35 5.29
CA GLU A 9 -5.17 -20.91 6.19
C GLU A 9 -3.75 -21.40 5.82
N ASP A 10 -3.61 -22.36 4.91
CA ASP A 10 -2.31 -23.02 4.64
C ASP A 10 -1.44 -22.34 3.58
N PHE A 11 -1.94 -21.33 2.86
CA PHE A 11 -1.18 -20.66 1.81
C PHE A 11 -0.14 -19.64 2.32
N ILE A 12 -0.10 -19.35 3.63
CA ILE A 12 0.66 -18.20 4.15
C ILE A 12 1.85 -18.59 5.06
N ASN A 13 2.06 -19.88 5.32
CA ASN A 13 3.09 -20.35 6.26
C ASN A 13 4.32 -21.02 5.63
N GLN A 14 4.58 -20.87 4.32
CA GLN A 14 5.79 -21.44 3.70
C GLN A 14 6.86 -20.38 3.37
N PRO A 15 8.09 -20.50 3.90
CA PRO A 15 9.17 -19.52 3.75
C PRO A 15 9.85 -19.49 2.36
N HIS A 16 9.32 -20.21 1.36
CA HIS A 16 9.95 -20.37 0.04
C HIS A 16 9.03 -20.12 -1.17
N GLN A 17 7.80 -19.67 -0.96
CA GLN A 17 7.03 -19.11 -2.06
C GLN A 17 7.16 -17.59 -1.98
N THR A 18 8.06 -17.03 -2.79
CA THR A 18 8.03 -15.61 -3.16
C THR A 18 6.72 -15.36 -3.90
N ILE A 19 5.64 -15.25 -3.13
CA ILE A 19 4.41 -14.64 -3.57
C ILE A 19 4.83 -13.26 -4.05
N ASN A 20 4.61 -12.97 -5.33
CA ASN A 20 4.74 -11.61 -5.83
C ASN A 20 3.76 -10.76 -5.02
N ILE A 21 4.27 -10.01 -4.04
CA ILE A 21 3.45 -9.27 -3.07
C ILE A 21 2.50 -8.29 -3.78
N GLN A 22 2.88 -7.81 -4.97
CA GLN A 22 2.02 -7.01 -5.82
C GLN A 22 0.78 -7.81 -6.27
N ASP A 23 0.98 -9.00 -6.82
CA ASP A 23 -0.11 -9.84 -7.33
C ASP A 23 -1.04 -10.25 -6.18
N ALA A 24 -0.48 -10.61 -5.03
CA ALA A 24 -1.28 -10.92 -3.85
C ALA A 24 -2.07 -9.71 -3.34
N LEU A 25 -1.46 -8.51 -3.32
CA LEU A 25 -2.18 -7.29 -2.95
C LEU A 25 -3.31 -6.98 -3.94
N LEU A 26 -3.06 -7.15 -5.25
CA LEU A 26 -4.06 -6.95 -6.29
C LEU A 26 -5.22 -7.94 -6.14
N THR A 27 -4.94 -9.23 -5.98
CA THR A 27 -5.97 -10.26 -5.75
C THR A 27 -6.82 -9.92 -4.53
N ARG A 28 -6.19 -9.59 -3.40
CA ARG A 28 -6.92 -9.26 -2.16
C ARG A 28 -7.73 -7.96 -2.29
N LEU A 29 -7.26 -6.98 -3.08
CA LEU A 29 -8.02 -5.77 -3.36
C LEU A 29 -9.26 -6.09 -4.20
N GLU A 30 -9.14 -6.94 -5.23
CA GLU A 30 -10.29 -7.36 -6.05
C GLU A 30 -11.31 -8.18 -5.26
N GLU A 31 -10.85 -9.10 -4.41
CA GLU A 31 -11.71 -9.82 -3.47
C GLU A 31 -12.48 -8.85 -2.54
N ALA A 32 -11.77 -7.87 -1.97
CA ALA A 32 -12.37 -6.86 -1.11
C ALA A 32 -13.39 -5.97 -1.84
N ARG A 33 -13.16 -5.65 -3.12
CA ARG A 33 -14.11 -4.92 -3.97
C ARG A 33 -15.39 -5.71 -4.24
N GLN A 34 -15.26 -7.01 -4.47
CA GLN A 34 -16.41 -7.88 -4.69
C GLN A 34 -17.23 -8.07 -3.42
N GLN A 35 -16.56 -8.18 -2.27
CA GLN A 35 -17.21 -8.42 -0.99
C GLN A 35 -17.81 -7.14 -0.37
N PHE A 36 -17.14 -5.99 -0.53
CA PHE A 36 -17.49 -4.72 0.10
C PHE A 36 -17.35 -3.53 -0.87
N PRO A 37 -18.17 -3.47 -1.94
CA PRO A 37 -18.03 -2.46 -3.00
C PRO A 37 -18.20 -1.02 -2.50
N GLU A 38 -18.91 -0.80 -1.41
CA GLU A 38 -19.09 0.52 -0.77
C GLU A 38 -17.83 1.00 -0.02
N ARG A 39 -16.91 0.08 0.29
CA ARG A 39 -15.71 0.35 1.08
C ARG A 39 -14.45 0.45 0.23
N PHE A 40 -14.48 -0.11 -0.97
CA PHE A 40 -13.35 -0.15 -1.89
C PHE A 40 -13.75 0.41 -3.26
N SER A 41 -13.39 1.65 -3.51
CA SER A 41 -13.61 2.33 -4.79
C SER A 41 -12.72 1.76 -5.91
N LYS A 42 -13.16 1.95 -7.17
CA LYS A 42 -12.33 1.73 -8.37
C LYS A 42 -11.12 2.67 -8.43
N SER A 43 -11.15 3.81 -7.73
CA SER A 43 -10.04 4.76 -7.63
C SER A 43 -8.86 4.26 -6.78
N VAL A 44 -8.99 3.12 -6.07
CA VAL A 44 -7.86 2.49 -5.38
C VAL A 44 -7.04 1.68 -6.39
N GLN A 45 -5.74 1.91 -6.52
CA GLN A 45 -4.91 1.20 -7.49
C GLN A 45 -3.68 0.61 -6.81
N VAL A 46 -3.18 -0.52 -7.31
CA VAL A 46 -1.94 -1.14 -6.82
C VAL A 46 -0.82 -0.81 -7.81
N LEU A 47 0.25 -0.20 -7.31
CA LEU A 47 1.47 -0.02 -8.07
C LEU A 47 2.35 -1.27 -7.94
N ALA A 48 3.21 -1.48 -8.94
CA ALA A 48 4.27 -2.46 -8.84
C ALA A 48 5.11 -2.25 -7.57
N ALA A 49 5.43 -3.37 -6.92
CA ALA A 49 6.24 -3.39 -5.71
C ALA A 49 7.58 -2.70 -5.99
N VAL A 50 8.04 -1.87 -5.05
CA VAL A 50 9.32 -1.15 -5.16
C VAL A 50 10.38 -1.83 -4.34
N ASP A 51 11.58 -1.95 -4.90
CA ASP A 51 12.76 -2.46 -4.25
C ASP A 51 13.76 -1.32 -3.98
N ASP A 52 13.92 -0.92 -2.71
CA ASP A 52 14.89 0.11 -2.30
C ASP A 52 16.35 -0.34 -2.46
N THR A 53 16.60 -1.62 -2.77
CA THR A 53 17.94 -2.12 -3.09
C THR A 53 18.31 -1.86 -4.56
N ILE A 54 17.35 -1.45 -5.40
CA ILE A 54 17.55 -1.14 -6.81
C ILE A 54 17.58 0.39 -7.00
N ASP A 55 18.75 0.92 -7.33
CA ASP A 55 18.95 2.36 -7.52
C ASP A 55 18.01 2.96 -8.58
N GLY A 56 17.31 4.04 -8.22
CA GLY A 56 16.43 4.80 -9.12
C GLY A 56 15.07 4.18 -9.42
N GLU A 57 14.81 2.94 -8.97
CA GLU A 57 13.57 2.22 -9.30
C GLU A 57 12.31 2.93 -8.75
N TRP A 58 12.39 3.40 -7.50
CA TRP A 58 11.34 4.20 -6.85
C TRP A 58 11.00 5.47 -7.64
N GLU A 59 12.04 6.21 -8.05
CA GLU A 59 11.88 7.46 -8.79
C GLU A 59 11.26 7.22 -10.16
N GLN A 60 11.77 6.23 -10.89
CA GLN A 60 11.23 5.87 -12.19
C GLN A 60 9.76 5.48 -12.10
N ARG A 61 9.38 4.58 -11.17
CA ARG A 61 7.98 4.13 -11.04
C ARG A 61 7.04 5.28 -10.72
N LEU A 62 7.36 6.10 -9.72
CA LEU A 62 6.47 7.19 -9.31
C LEU A 62 6.34 8.28 -10.38
N ARG A 63 7.41 8.59 -11.12
CA ARG A 63 7.33 9.53 -12.26
C ARG A 63 6.42 8.99 -13.36
N GLN A 64 6.60 7.73 -13.76
CA GLN A 64 5.76 7.08 -14.76
C GLN A 64 4.29 7.00 -14.34
N THR A 65 4.02 6.74 -13.06
CA THR A 65 2.66 6.75 -12.51
C THR A 65 2.06 8.15 -12.59
N LYS A 66 2.80 9.17 -12.14
CA LYS A 66 2.35 10.57 -12.15
C LYS A 66 1.90 11.03 -13.54
N GLU A 67 2.65 10.68 -14.59
CA GLU A 67 2.35 11.06 -15.98
C GLU A 67 1.09 10.39 -16.55
N LYS A 68 0.66 9.27 -15.96
CA LYS A 68 -0.48 8.48 -16.45
C LYS A 68 -1.78 8.73 -15.67
N LEU A 69 -1.71 9.44 -14.54
CA LEU A 69 -2.89 9.69 -13.72
C LEU A 69 -3.79 10.74 -14.37
N THR A 70 -5.04 10.35 -14.63
CA THR A 70 -6.08 11.21 -15.21
C THR A 70 -7.25 11.45 -14.24
N GLU A 71 -7.21 10.85 -13.06
CA GLU A 71 -8.29 10.87 -12.06
C GLU A 71 -7.73 10.88 -10.64
N VAL A 72 -8.59 11.21 -9.66
CA VAL A 72 -8.26 11.05 -8.23
C VAL A 72 -8.03 9.56 -7.95
N CYS A 73 -6.90 9.24 -7.32
CA CYS A 73 -6.51 7.86 -7.09
C CYS A 73 -5.82 7.68 -5.74
N VAL A 74 -6.13 6.59 -5.04
CA VAL A 74 -5.37 6.12 -3.88
C VAL A 74 -4.47 4.97 -4.34
N MET A 75 -3.16 5.22 -4.39
CA MET A 75 -2.16 4.26 -4.83
C MET A 75 -1.62 3.47 -3.63
N LEU A 76 -1.71 2.14 -3.70
CA LEU A 76 -1.12 1.20 -2.76
C LEU A 76 0.21 0.71 -3.32
N ILE A 77 1.29 0.83 -2.55
CA ILE A 77 2.62 0.47 -3.01
C ILE A 77 3.30 -0.41 -1.96
N PRO A 78 3.49 -1.70 -2.23
CA PRO A 78 4.42 -2.52 -1.47
C PRO A 78 5.85 -2.00 -1.67
N TYR A 79 6.57 -1.78 -0.58
CA TYR A 79 7.93 -1.23 -0.62
C TYR A 79 8.88 -2.14 0.17
N TYR A 80 9.86 -2.69 -0.52
CA TYR A 80 10.88 -3.58 0.01
C TYR A 80 12.09 -2.80 0.44
N LEU A 81 12.47 -2.94 1.71
CA LEU A 81 13.62 -2.26 2.31
C LEU A 81 14.93 -3.07 2.22
N GLY A 82 14.87 -4.29 1.68
CA GLY A 82 15.92 -5.29 1.85
C GLY A 82 15.66 -6.23 3.03
N ASP A 83 16.51 -7.24 3.19
CA ASP A 83 16.51 -8.19 4.31
C ASP A 83 15.15 -8.83 4.66
N PHE A 84 14.29 -9.12 3.67
CA PHE A 84 12.93 -9.65 3.89
C PHE A 84 11.97 -8.69 4.62
N HIS A 85 12.24 -7.38 4.62
CA HIS A 85 11.39 -6.36 5.25
C HIS A 85 10.54 -5.62 4.22
N TRP A 86 9.22 -5.79 4.30
CA TRP A 86 8.24 -5.02 3.55
C TRP A 86 7.54 -3.97 4.41
N ILE A 87 7.35 -2.78 3.85
CA ILE A 87 6.47 -1.73 4.37
C ILE A 87 5.44 -1.37 3.31
N GLY A 88 4.35 -0.74 3.73
CA GLY A 88 3.34 -0.20 2.81
C GLY A 88 3.53 1.30 2.63
N VAL A 89 3.46 1.78 1.39
CA VAL A 89 3.31 3.21 1.07
C VAL A 89 1.95 3.45 0.43
N LEU A 90 1.28 4.52 0.86
CA LEU A 90 -0.04 4.92 0.43
C LEU A 90 0.01 6.37 -0.05
N ILE A 91 -0.43 6.64 -1.28
CA ILE A 91 -0.42 7.99 -1.85
C ILE A 91 -1.79 8.31 -2.41
N LYS A 92 -2.39 9.42 -1.98
CA LYS A 92 -3.59 9.96 -2.63
C LYS A 92 -3.21 11.05 -3.61
N TYR A 93 -3.53 10.84 -4.86
CA TYR A 93 -3.37 11.80 -5.95
C TYR A 93 -4.68 12.54 -6.23
N LYS A 94 -4.55 13.83 -6.55
CA LYS A 94 -5.60 14.67 -7.14
C LYS A 94 -5.64 14.48 -8.65
N MET A 95 -6.67 15.03 -9.30
CA MET A 95 -6.86 14.94 -10.77
C MET A 95 -5.70 15.53 -11.59
N ASP A 96 -4.93 16.46 -11.03
CA ASP A 96 -3.77 17.10 -11.67
C ASP A 96 -2.44 16.37 -11.39
N GLY A 97 -2.50 15.17 -10.79
CA GLY A 97 -1.32 14.40 -10.41
C GLY A 97 -0.55 14.97 -9.22
N GLN A 98 -1.06 16.02 -8.55
CA GLN A 98 -0.53 16.46 -7.27
C GLN A 98 -0.92 15.50 -6.15
N ILE A 99 -0.09 15.43 -5.11
CA ILE A 99 -0.37 14.62 -3.94
C ILE A 99 -1.25 15.41 -2.97
N GLU A 100 -2.38 14.83 -2.58
CA GLU A 100 -3.22 15.34 -1.48
C GLU A 100 -2.61 14.96 -0.13
N TRP A 101 -2.23 13.70 0.04
CA TRP A 101 -1.49 13.21 1.18
C TRP A 101 -0.73 11.93 0.82
N ALA A 102 0.32 11.64 1.59
CA ALA A 102 1.09 10.41 1.46
C ALA A 102 1.44 9.88 2.85
N GLU A 103 1.36 8.57 3.02
CA GLU A 103 1.57 7.86 4.27
C GLU A 103 2.46 6.63 4.05
N PHE A 104 3.18 6.21 5.09
CA PHE A 104 3.85 4.91 5.13
C PHE A 104 3.43 4.12 6.36
N ILE A 105 3.46 2.80 6.26
CA ILE A 105 3.08 1.85 7.31
C ILE A 105 4.18 0.81 7.45
N ASP A 106 4.87 0.84 8.59
CA ASP A 106 5.83 -0.20 8.96
C ASP A 106 5.15 -1.26 9.85
N PRO A 107 4.98 -2.51 9.37
CA PRO A 107 4.35 -3.58 10.14
C PRO A 107 5.27 -4.20 11.20
N VAL A 108 6.54 -3.79 11.31
CA VAL A 108 7.50 -4.36 12.26
C VAL A 108 7.63 -3.45 13.49
N LYS A 109 7.48 -4.00 14.70
CA LYS A 109 7.50 -3.19 15.96
C LYS A 109 8.87 -2.62 16.28
N ASN A 110 9.92 -3.44 16.19
CA ASN A 110 11.30 -3.08 16.52
C ASN A 110 12.15 -2.94 15.27
N SER A 111 11.56 -2.33 14.25
CA SER A 111 12.18 -2.08 12.96
C SER A 111 13.40 -1.17 13.10
N THR A 112 14.46 -1.47 12.34
CA THR A 112 15.63 -0.59 12.17
C THR A 112 15.44 0.39 11.00
N PHE A 113 14.28 0.34 10.33
CA PHE A 113 13.92 1.24 9.25
C PHE A 113 14.07 2.70 9.68
N GLN A 114 14.67 3.50 8.81
CA GLN A 114 14.88 4.94 9.01
C GLN A 114 13.95 5.74 8.09
N PRO A 115 12.83 6.29 8.61
CA PRO A 115 11.87 7.06 7.82
C PRO A 115 12.49 8.24 7.06
N ASP A 116 13.55 8.85 7.61
CA ASP A 116 14.24 9.97 6.98
C ASP A 116 14.87 9.61 5.63
N LYS A 117 15.33 8.37 5.45
CA LYS A 117 15.88 7.90 4.16
C LYS A 117 14.78 7.88 3.10
N LEU A 118 13.63 7.27 3.44
CA LEU A 118 12.47 7.21 2.57
C LEU A 118 11.94 8.62 2.24
N GLN A 119 11.82 9.49 3.24
CA GLN A 119 11.40 10.88 3.05
C GLN A 119 12.34 11.64 2.10
N LYS A 120 13.67 11.48 2.25
CA LYS A 120 14.65 12.13 1.37
C LYS A 120 14.48 11.69 -0.07
N GLN A 121 14.30 10.40 -0.34
CA GLN A 121 14.05 9.89 -1.69
C GLN A 121 12.71 10.41 -2.23
N PHE A 122 11.66 10.38 -1.40
CA PHE A 122 10.33 10.87 -1.78
C PHE A 122 10.33 12.36 -2.16
N THR A 123 11.10 13.17 -1.43
CA THR A 123 11.23 14.62 -1.66
C THR A 123 11.87 14.95 -3.00
N LYS A 124 12.73 14.08 -3.55
CA LYS A 124 13.31 14.26 -4.89
C LYS A 124 12.24 14.21 -6.00
N ILE A 125 11.14 13.50 -5.74
CA ILE A 125 10.07 13.26 -6.70
C ILE A 125 8.92 14.23 -6.46
N TYR A 126 8.56 14.45 -5.19
CA TYR A 126 7.49 15.33 -4.75
C TYR A 126 8.02 16.36 -3.74
N PRO A 127 8.62 17.46 -4.22
CA PRO A 127 9.12 18.51 -3.34
C PRO A 127 7.99 19.09 -2.47
N GLY A 128 8.26 19.22 -1.17
CA GLY A 128 7.30 19.80 -0.21
C GLY A 128 6.24 18.83 0.32
N VAL A 129 6.22 17.57 -0.12
CA VAL A 129 5.29 16.57 0.42
C VAL A 129 5.94 15.77 1.56
N ILE A 130 5.26 15.72 2.69
CA ILE A 130 5.69 14.95 3.88
C ILE A 130 4.99 13.59 3.87
N LEU A 131 5.78 12.53 3.92
CA LEU A 131 5.34 11.16 4.05
C LEU A 131 5.10 10.83 5.53
N LYS A 132 3.82 10.76 5.93
CA LYS A 132 3.46 10.59 7.35
C LYS A 132 3.47 9.12 7.77
N SER A 133 4.02 8.84 8.94
CA SER A 133 3.90 7.51 9.54
C SER A 133 2.47 7.23 9.97
N LYS A 134 1.94 6.06 9.62
CA LYS A 134 0.65 5.56 10.11
C LYS A 134 0.82 4.18 10.70
N THR A 135 0.12 3.94 11.81
CA THR A 135 0.21 2.68 12.55
C THR A 135 -1.06 1.87 12.39
N PHE A 136 -0.88 0.61 12.03
CA PHE A 136 -1.91 -0.42 12.03
C PHE A 136 -1.39 -1.65 12.78
N GLN A 137 -1.65 -2.86 12.29
CA GLN A 137 -1.16 -4.07 12.92
C GLN A 137 0.36 -4.13 12.80
N LYS A 138 1.03 -4.36 13.93
CA LYS A 138 2.47 -4.55 14.00
C LYS A 138 2.83 -5.87 14.68
N HIS A 139 3.90 -6.50 14.22
CA HIS A 139 4.43 -7.75 14.78
C HIS A 139 5.94 -7.67 15.01
N ASN A 140 6.47 -8.57 15.85
CA ASN A 140 7.92 -8.64 16.14
C ASN A 140 8.68 -9.50 15.12
N ASP A 141 7.99 -10.41 14.44
CA ASP A 141 8.56 -11.27 13.39
C ASP A 141 8.53 -10.57 12.03
N GLN A 142 9.72 -10.21 11.53
CA GLN A 142 9.93 -9.58 10.23
C GLN A 142 9.51 -10.47 9.05
N LYS A 143 9.49 -11.80 9.22
CA LYS A 143 9.04 -12.73 8.17
C LYS A 143 7.56 -12.54 7.83
N LEU A 144 6.78 -11.97 8.75
CA LEU A 144 5.36 -11.64 8.52
C LEU A 144 5.16 -10.28 7.85
N SER A 145 6.24 -9.51 7.60
CA SER A 145 6.15 -8.13 7.08
C SER A 145 5.40 -8.05 5.75
N ALA A 146 5.60 -9.01 4.84
CA ALA A 146 4.90 -9.05 3.56
C ALA A 146 3.38 -9.18 3.72
N ARG A 147 2.93 -10.19 4.48
CA ARG A 147 1.50 -10.40 4.77
C ARG A 147 0.89 -9.19 5.45
N LEU A 148 1.55 -8.67 6.49
CA LEU A 148 1.06 -7.53 7.25
C LEU A 148 1.03 -6.24 6.41
N THR A 149 1.95 -6.09 5.46
CA THR A 149 1.93 -4.98 4.50
C THR A 149 0.66 -5.02 3.65
N ILE A 150 0.29 -6.19 3.13
CA ILE A 150 -0.95 -6.37 2.36
C ILE A 150 -2.17 -6.00 3.22
N GLU A 151 -2.30 -6.61 4.41
CA GLU A 151 -3.44 -6.40 5.31
C GLU A 151 -3.57 -4.93 5.74
N ASN A 152 -2.45 -4.29 6.07
CA ASN A 152 -2.44 -2.90 6.51
C ASN A 152 -2.74 -1.92 5.37
N LEU A 153 -2.24 -2.17 4.15
CA LEU A 153 -2.54 -1.34 2.98
C LEU A 153 -4.02 -1.37 2.63
N LEU A 154 -4.65 -2.55 2.64
CA LEU A 154 -6.09 -2.69 2.39
C LEU A 154 -6.92 -1.97 3.46
N LYS A 155 -6.55 -2.14 4.74
CA LYS A 155 -7.21 -1.44 5.85
C LYS A 155 -7.05 0.08 5.78
N ALA A 156 -5.90 0.56 5.30
CA ALA A 156 -5.67 1.97 5.10
C ALA A 156 -6.48 2.53 3.93
N ALA A 157 -6.59 1.77 2.84
CA ALA A 157 -7.41 2.10 1.67
C ALA A 157 -8.89 2.20 2.04
N GLU A 158 -9.43 1.21 2.76
CA GLU A 158 -10.81 1.23 3.27
C GLU A 158 -11.10 2.51 4.06
N LYS A 159 -10.21 2.87 4.99
CA LYS A 159 -10.35 4.10 5.79
C LYS A 159 -10.27 5.37 4.94
N ALA A 160 -9.44 5.39 3.91
CA ALA A 160 -9.33 6.54 3.00
C ALA A 160 -10.67 6.77 2.28
N VAL A 161 -11.29 5.71 1.77
CA VAL A 161 -12.59 5.78 1.08
C VAL A 161 -13.71 6.21 2.04
N LEU A 162 -13.78 5.61 3.24
CA LEU A 162 -14.84 5.94 4.22
C LEU A 162 -14.78 7.39 4.73
N THR A 163 -13.58 7.97 4.81
CA THR A 163 -13.38 9.36 5.22
C THR A 163 -13.90 10.34 4.17
N GLU A 164 -13.83 9.97 2.88
CA GLU A 164 -14.39 10.77 1.78
C GLU A 164 -15.93 10.76 1.79
N VAL A 165 -16.54 9.59 2.06
CA VAL A 165 -18.01 9.46 2.13
C VAL A 165 -18.63 10.25 3.29
N HIS A 166 -17.89 10.43 4.39
CA HIS A 166 -18.35 11.18 5.57
C HIS A 166 -18.04 12.68 5.53
N ASN A 167 -17.52 13.20 4.42
CA ASN A 167 -17.25 14.63 4.25
C ASN A 167 -18.30 15.24 3.29
N PRO A 168 -19.48 15.70 3.77
CA PRO A 168 -20.60 16.13 2.92
C PRO A 168 -20.38 17.43 2.12
N ASN A 169 -19.15 17.97 2.09
CA ASN A 169 -18.84 19.25 1.43
C ASN A 169 -18.13 19.13 0.07
N THR A 170 -17.99 17.93 -0.50
CA THR A 170 -17.59 17.79 -1.92
C THR A 170 -18.82 17.70 -2.82
N HIS A 171 -19.59 18.80 -2.88
CA HIS A 171 -20.56 19.04 -3.94
C HIS A 171 -20.04 20.12 -4.89
N TYR A 172 -20.07 19.79 -6.19
CA TYR A 172 -20.20 20.67 -7.35
C TYR A 172 -19.64 22.09 -7.26
N SER A 173 -18.60 22.35 -8.07
CA SER A 173 -18.47 23.59 -8.86
C SER A 173 -17.69 23.26 -10.12
#